data_AF-A0AA38LMH1-F1
#
_entry.id   AF-A0AA38LMH1-F1
#
_cell.length_a   1.000
_cell.length_b   1.000
_cell.length_c   1.000
_cell.angle_alpha   90.00
_cell.angle_beta   90.00
_cell.angle_gamma   90.00
#
_symmetry.space_group_name_H-M   'P 1'
#
loop_
_entity.id
_entity.type
_entity.pdbx_description
1 polymer ?
#
loop_
_entity_poly.entity_id
_entity_poly.type
_entity_poly.pdbx_seq_one_letter_code
_entity_poly.pdbx_strand_id
1 'polypeptide(L)'
;MGYKAGMTHIVREVEKPGSKLHKKETCEAVTILETPPMVIVGVVAYIKTPRGLRTLNAVWAQHLSEELRRRFYKNWYKAKKKAFTKYSKKYETEDGKKDIQAELEKMKKYASVIRVLAHTQVKKMKGLKQKKAHLMEIQVNGGTIPQKVDYAYGFFEKQVPIDALFQKDEMIDIIGVTKGKGYESQSFLQVARAGQNGYHHRTEMNKKIYKVGKAGQESHTTITDFDRTEKDITPMGGFPHYERCVDGLVLCSGPLEEILAPGLLKEANQTVGFLLSWDVKAFLAALRSDPGPVSIAPFLVEELVSTFLKFYSCFHREQGR
;
A
#
# COMPACT_ATOMS: atom_id res chain seq x y z
N MET A 1 5.13 2.53 -4.15
CA MET A 1 4.07 1.52 -4.43
C MET A 1 4.12 1.17 -5.89
N GLY A 2 4.15 -0.12 -6.20
CA GLY A 2 4.09 -0.62 -7.58
C GLY A 2 3.03 -1.70 -7.71
N TYR A 3 2.66 -1.96 -8.95
CA TYR A 3 1.75 -3.04 -9.33
C TYR A 3 2.54 -4.04 -10.15
N LYS A 4 2.46 -5.32 -9.78
CA LYS A 4 3.13 -6.37 -10.53
C LYS A 4 2.41 -6.54 -11.87
N ALA A 5 3.13 -6.25 -12.95
CA ALA A 5 2.60 -6.38 -14.31
C ALA A 5 2.84 -7.79 -14.86
N GLY A 6 4.02 -8.34 -14.62
CA GLY A 6 4.40 -9.64 -15.12
C GLY A 6 5.85 -9.99 -14.78
N MET A 7 6.33 -11.05 -15.42
CA MET A 7 7.71 -11.50 -15.30
C MET A 7 8.30 -11.74 -16.68
N THR A 8 9.59 -11.47 -16.81
CA THR A 8 10.39 -11.78 -17.99
C THR A 8 11.73 -12.34 -17.55
N HIS A 9 12.62 -12.59 -18.49
CA HIS A 9 14.01 -12.93 -18.21
C HIS A 9 14.91 -11.88 -18.85
N ILE A 10 16.06 -11.62 -18.22
CA ILE A 10 17.14 -10.83 -18.79
C ILE A 10 18.38 -11.70 -18.93
N VAL A 11 19.21 -11.38 -19.92
CA VAL A 11 20.56 -11.93 -20.03
C VAL A 11 21.51 -10.85 -19.54
N ARG A 12 22.38 -11.18 -18.58
CA ARG A 12 23.42 -10.28 -18.09
C ARG A 12 24.72 -11.04 -17.87
N GLU A 13 25.83 -10.32 -17.99
CA GLU A 13 27.13 -10.82 -17.56
C GLU A 13 27.22 -10.78 -16.01
N VAL A 14 27.74 -11.87 -15.44
CA VAL A 14 27.88 -12.00 -13.98
C VAL A 14 29.29 -11.58 -13.54
N GLU A 15 29.36 -10.47 -12.82
CA GLU A 15 30.57 -9.97 -12.19
C GLU A 15 30.68 -10.45 -10.74
N LYS A 16 31.11 -11.70 -10.55
CA LYS A 16 31.38 -12.28 -9.22
C LYS A 16 32.74 -12.99 -9.22
N PRO A 17 33.85 -12.30 -8.89
CA PRO A 17 35.18 -12.92 -8.81
C PRO A 17 35.17 -14.16 -7.93
N GLY A 18 35.79 -15.25 -8.40
CA GLY A 18 35.80 -16.56 -7.71
C GLY A 18 34.63 -17.49 -8.05
N SER A 19 33.61 -17.02 -8.76
CA SER A 19 32.53 -17.87 -9.29
C SER A 19 32.92 -18.51 -10.62
N LYS A 20 32.47 -19.75 -10.86
CA LYS A 20 32.55 -20.41 -12.19
C LYS A 20 31.77 -19.66 -13.29
N LEU A 21 30.83 -18.82 -12.88
CA LEU A 21 29.99 -17.97 -13.73
C LEU A 21 30.57 -16.57 -13.93
N HIS A 22 31.74 -16.26 -13.37
CA HIS A 22 32.36 -14.96 -13.58
C HIS A 22 32.63 -14.70 -15.07
N LYS A 23 32.22 -13.52 -15.55
CA LYS A 23 32.36 -13.12 -16.96
C LYS A 23 31.65 -14.04 -17.95
N LYS A 24 30.57 -14.68 -17.50
CA LYS A 24 29.67 -15.45 -18.35
C LYS A 24 28.29 -14.83 -18.32
N GLU A 25 27.61 -14.93 -19.44
CA GLU A 25 26.20 -14.57 -19.56
C GLU A 25 25.35 -15.57 -18.78
N THR A 26 24.40 -15.05 -18.01
CA THR A 26 23.42 -15.87 -17.29
C THR A 26 22.03 -15.29 -17.53
N CYS A 27 21.06 -16.17 -17.77
CA CYS A 27 19.65 -15.82 -17.83
C CYS A 27 19.10 -15.71 -16.39
N GLU A 28 18.63 -14.53 -16.02
CA GLU A 28 18.01 -14.29 -14.73
C GLU A 28 16.53 -13.92 -14.92
N ALA A 29 15.67 -14.53 -14.11
CA ALA A 29 14.27 -14.14 -14.06
C ALA A 29 14.13 -12.78 -13.38
N VAL A 30 13.28 -11.94 -13.93
CA VAL A 30 12.98 -10.60 -13.39
C VAL A 30 11.49 -10.39 -13.31
N THR A 31 11.07 -9.67 -12.28
CA THR A 31 9.70 -9.22 -12.15
C THR A 31 9.60 -7.76 -12.56
N ILE A 32 8.58 -7.46 -13.35
CA ILE A 32 8.29 -6.12 -13.83
C ILE A 32 7.20 -5.52 -12.95
N LEU A 33 7.53 -4.39 -12.34
CA LEU A 33 6.61 -3.58 -11.56
C LEU A 33 6.29 -2.29 -12.32
N GLU A 34 5.01 -2.03 -12.55
CA GLU A 34 4.54 -0.73 -13.03
C GLU A 34 4.30 0.18 -11.82
N THR A 35 5.00 1.29 -11.80
CA THR A 35 5.03 2.28 -10.72
C THR A 35 4.60 3.63 -11.28
N PRO A 36 3.29 3.94 -11.33
CA PRO A 36 2.84 5.27 -11.70
C PRO A 36 3.34 6.29 -10.66
N PRO A 37 3.58 7.56 -11.06
CA PRO A 37 4.02 8.59 -10.12
C PRO A 37 3.00 8.76 -8.99
N MET A 38 3.52 8.91 -7.77
CA MET A 38 2.70 9.05 -6.57
C MET A 38 2.46 10.53 -6.27
N VAL A 39 1.26 10.87 -5.78
CA VAL A 39 0.94 12.24 -5.34
C VAL A 39 0.94 12.28 -3.82
N ILE A 40 1.68 13.23 -3.26
CA ILE A 40 1.69 13.49 -1.82
C ILE A 40 0.50 14.40 -1.49
N VAL A 41 -0.32 13.96 -0.54
CA VAL A 41 -1.61 14.57 -0.20
C VAL A 41 -1.75 14.96 1.26
N GLY A 42 -0.73 14.70 2.07
CA GLY A 42 -0.73 15.11 3.46
C GLY A 42 0.53 14.68 4.21
N VAL A 43 0.60 15.09 5.47
CA VAL A 43 1.65 14.75 6.41
C VAL A 43 1.02 14.34 7.74
N VAL A 44 1.55 13.29 8.34
CA VAL A 44 1.16 12.76 9.64
C VAL A 44 2.37 12.79 10.55
N ALA A 45 2.19 13.40 11.71
CA ALA A 45 3.22 13.46 12.74
C ALA A 45 2.97 12.42 13.83
N TYR A 46 4.05 11.80 14.30
CA TYR A 46 4.05 10.82 15.37
C TYR A 46 4.90 11.30 16.54
N ILE A 47 4.38 11.14 17.75
CA ILE A 47 5.10 11.34 19.01
C ILE A 47 5.48 10.01 19.64
N LYS A 48 6.69 9.93 20.17
CA LYS A 48 7.12 8.78 20.98
C LYS A 48 6.51 8.87 22.38
N THR A 49 5.65 7.92 22.72
CA THR A 49 5.13 7.71 24.07
C THR A 49 5.73 6.42 24.66
N PRO A 50 5.66 6.17 25.97
CA PRO A 50 6.17 4.92 26.57
C PRO A 50 5.53 3.65 25.98
N ARG A 51 4.30 3.73 25.46
CA ARG A 51 3.58 2.62 24.82
C ARG A 51 3.88 2.46 23.32
N GLY A 52 4.73 3.32 22.75
CA GLY A 52 5.04 3.35 21.32
C GLY A 52 4.72 4.68 20.66
N LEU A 53 4.69 4.69 19.32
CA LEU A 53 4.38 5.87 18.54
C LEU A 53 2.86 6.12 18.51
N ARG A 54 2.44 7.34 18.85
CA ARG A 54 1.06 7.80 18.74
C ARG A 54 0.97 8.90 17.69
N THR A 55 -0.10 8.91 16.90
CA THR A 55 -0.38 10.02 15.98
C THR A 55 -0.67 11.30 16.78
N LEU A 56 0.02 12.38 16.43
CA LEU A 56 -0.24 13.71 16.98
C LEU A 56 -1.38 14.37 16.18
N ASN A 57 -1.06 14.80 14.97
CA ASN A 57 -1.94 15.50 14.04
C ASN A 57 -1.68 14.99 12.61
N ALA A 58 -2.63 15.26 11.72
CA ALA A 58 -2.49 15.01 10.29
C ALA A 58 -2.97 16.24 9.51
N VAL A 59 -2.08 16.82 8.71
CA VAL A 59 -2.38 17.95 7.83
C VAL A 59 -2.53 17.40 6.40
N TRP A 60 -3.61 17.76 5.73
CA TRP A 60 -3.89 17.32 4.36
C TRP A 60 -3.73 18.47 3.37
N ALA A 61 -3.48 18.15 2.11
CA ALA A 61 -3.46 19.12 1.02
C ALA A 61 -4.87 19.71 0.76
N GLN A 62 -4.90 20.86 0.08
CA GLN A 62 -6.14 21.56 -0.26
C GLN A 62 -6.92 20.79 -1.31
N HIS A 63 -6.26 20.44 -2.42
CA HIS A 63 -6.87 19.78 -3.56
C HIS A 63 -6.58 18.28 -3.54
N LEU A 64 -7.61 17.50 -3.22
CA LEU A 64 -7.54 16.04 -3.22
C LEU A 64 -8.20 15.46 -4.46
N SER A 65 -7.47 14.57 -5.14
CA SER A 65 -7.95 13.88 -6.34
C SER A 65 -9.21 13.04 -6.08
N GLU A 66 -10.06 12.87 -7.10
CA GLU A 66 -11.26 12.02 -6.99
C GLU A 66 -10.88 10.55 -6.68
N GLU A 67 -9.76 10.07 -7.23
CA GLU A 67 -9.27 8.71 -7.02
C GLU A 67 -8.95 8.42 -5.56
N LEU A 68 -8.39 9.41 -4.86
CA LEU A 68 -8.19 9.35 -3.42
C LEU A 68 -9.51 9.47 -2.67
N ARG A 69 -10.42 10.37 -3.08
CA ARG A 69 -11.73 10.51 -2.42
C ARG A 69 -12.54 9.21 -2.49
N ARG A 70 -12.39 8.42 -3.56
CA ARG A 70 -12.94 7.05 -3.67
C ARG A 70 -12.41 6.11 -2.59
N ARG A 71 -11.25 6.35 -2.01
CA ARG A 71 -10.69 5.52 -0.92
C ARG A 71 -11.60 5.51 0.32
N PHE A 72 -12.19 6.66 0.64
CA PHE A 72 -13.03 6.89 1.81
C PHE A 72 -14.47 6.41 1.67
N TYR A 73 -14.85 5.89 0.50
CA TYR A 73 -16.17 5.34 0.27
C TYR A 73 -16.07 3.87 -0.14
N LYS A 74 -16.90 3.03 0.49
CA LYS A 74 -17.11 1.66 0.03
C LYS A 74 -17.90 1.66 -1.29
N ASN A 75 -19.02 2.37 -1.31
CA ASN A 75 -19.90 2.51 -2.47
C ASN A 75 -19.86 3.93 -3.04
N TRP A 76 -18.88 4.22 -3.90
CA TRP A 76 -18.66 5.55 -4.47
C TRP A 76 -19.89 6.11 -5.21
N TYR A 77 -20.54 5.28 -6.05
CA TYR A 77 -21.62 5.73 -6.92
C TYR A 77 -22.91 6.11 -6.17
N LYS A 78 -23.16 5.48 -5.01
CA LYS A 78 -24.33 5.76 -4.16
C LYS A 78 -24.06 6.87 -3.14
N ALA A 79 -22.80 7.23 -2.91
CA ALA A 79 -22.42 8.19 -1.89
C ALA A 79 -22.64 9.64 -2.35
N LYS A 80 -22.89 10.54 -1.40
CA LYS A 80 -22.98 12.01 -1.64
C LYS A 80 -21.61 12.67 -1.94
N LYS A 81 -20.50 11.91 -1.89
CA LYS A 81 -19.12 12.35 -2.20
C LYS A 81 -18.73 13.64 -1.46
N LYS A 82 -18.97 13.72 -0.15
CA LYS A 82 -18.66 14.89 0.71
C LYS A 82 -17.30 14.81 1.45
N ALA A 83 -16.51 13.77 1.21
CA ALA A 83 -15.20 13.62 1.84
C ALA A 83 -14.30 14.83 1.49
N PHE A 84 -13.68 15.41 2.52
CA PHE A 84 -12.77 16.57 2.48
C PHE A 84 -13.34 17.89 1.94
N THR A 85 -14.63 17.99 1.65
CA THR A 85 -15.21 19.26 1.12
C THR A 85 -15.15 20.40 2.13
N LYS A 86 -15.33 20.13 3.43
CA LYS A 86 -15.17 21.13 4.49
C LYS A 86 -13.70 21.46 4.76
N TYR A 87 -12.82 20.49 4.60
CA TYR A 87 -11.39 20.66 4.86
C TYR A 87 -10.74 21.54 3.79
N SER A 88 -11.07 21.33 2.51
CA SER A 88 -10.63 22.18 1.40
C SER A 88 -10.97 23.66 1.62
N LYS A 89 -12.13 23.95 2.21
CA LYS A 89 -12.56 25.32 2.50
C LYS A 89 -11.75 26.00 3.60
N LYS A 90 -11.06 25.25 4.46
CA LYS A 90 -10.17 25.84 5.49
C LYS A 90 -8.98 26.58 4.87
N TYR A 91 -8.55 26.17 3.68
CA TYR A 91 -7.50 26.86 2.95
C TYR A 91 -7.99 28.14 2.27
N GLU A 92 -9.30 28.32 2.12
CA GLU A 92 -9.89 29.54 1.53
C GLU A 92 -10.05 30.64 2.60
N THR A 93 -10.31 30.26 3.86
CA THR A 93 -10.46 31.21 4.97
C THR A 93 -9.13 31.54 5.65
N GLU A 94 -8.91 32.80 6.00
CA GLU A 94 -7.68 33.23 6.68
C GLU A 94 -7.51 32.56 8.06
N ASP A 95 -8.60 32.38 8.81
CA ASP A 95 -8.56 31.68 10.10
C ASP A 95 -8.20 30.19 9.94
N GLY A 96 -8.67 29.56 8.86
CA GLY A 96 -8.34 28.16 8.59
C GLY A 96 -6.87 27.96 8.18
N LYS A 97 -6.27 28.92 7.47
CA LYS A 97 -4.83 28.91 7.18
C LYS A 97 -4.00 29.04 8.46
N LYS A 98 -4.41 29.90 9.40
CA LYS A 98 -3.76 30.03 10.71
C LYS A 98 -3.83 28.72 11.51
N ASP A 99 -4.98 28.04 11.50
CA ASP A 99 -5.12 26.73 12.15
C ASP A 99 -4.13 25.70 11.59
N ILE A 100 -3.99 25.64 10.26
CA ILE A 100 -3.07 24.71 9.59
C ILE A 100 -1.61 25.04 9.93
N GLN A 101 -1.25 26.32 9.94
CA GLN A 101 0.10 26.75 10.36
C GLN A 101 0.37 26.37 11.82
N ALA A 102 -0.61 26.57 12.72
CA ALA A 102 -0.49 26.15 14.11
C ALA A 102 -0.35 24.63 14.25
N GLU A 103 -1.03 23.83 13.42
CA GLU A 103 -0.84 22.38 13.35
C GLU A 103 0.57 22.01 12.90
N LEU A 104 1.10 22.66 11.86
CA LEU A 104 2.47 22.44 11.38
C LEU A 104 3.51 22.80 12.45
N GLU A 105 3.35 23.91 13.16
CA GLU A 105 4.23 24.29 14.27
C GLU A 105 4.20 23.27 15.42
N LYS A 106 3.03 22.72 15.76
CA LYS A 106 2.92 21.64 16.74
C LYS A 106 3.71 20.40 16.29
N MET A 107 3.68 20.08 14.99
CA MET A 107 4.49 18.98 14.45
C MET A 107 5.99 19.25 14.60
N LYS A 108 6.44 20.47 14.29
CA LYS A 108 7.87 20.84 14.42
C LYS A 108 8.37 20.71 15.87
N LYS A 109 7.53 21.02 16.85
CA LYS A 109 7.89 21.03 18.28
C LYS A 109 7.89 19.63 18.92
N TYR A 110 6.85 18.82 18.65
CA TYR A 110 6.60 17.59 19.42
C TYR A 110 6.77 16.30 18.62
N ALA A 111 6.82 16.36 17.29
CA ALA A 111 6.93 15.15 16.49
C ALA A 111 8.31 14.52 16.64
N SER A 112 8.35 13.20 16.83
CA SER A 112 9.58 12.42 16.76
C SER A 112 9.79 11.83 15.37
N VAL A 113 8.69 11.43 14.71
CA VAL A 113 8.71 10.82 13.37
C VAL A 113 7.65 11.50 12.50
N ILE A 114 8.03 11.80 11.26
CA ILE A 114 7.14 12.42 10.28
C ILE A 114 6.96 11.44 9.11
N ARG A 115 5.70 11.25 8.72
CA ARG A 115 5.31 10.42 7.58
C ARG A 115 4.48 11.24 6.62
N VAL A 116 4.73 11.11 5.33
CA VAL A 116 3.87 11.69 4.29
C VAL A 116 2.79 10.71 3.89
N LEU A 117 1.59 11.22 3.66
CA LEU A 117 0.49 10.49 3.05
C LEU A 117 0.62 10.62 1.54
N ALA A 118 0.86 9.51 0.87
CA ALA A 118 1.00 9.46 -0.57
C ALA A 118 0.02 8.45 -1.15
N HIS A 119 -0.57 8.79 -2.29
CA HIS A 119 -1.43 7.86 -3.02
C HIS A 119 -0.96 7.60 -4.44
N THR A 120 -1.25 6.40 -4.93
CA THR A 120 -1.01 6.02 -6.32
C THR A 120 -2.07 6.59 -7.26
N GLN A 121 -1.70 6.77 -8.53
CA GLN A 121 -2.60 7.21 -9.61
C GLN A 121 -3.01 6.02 -10.49
N VAL A 122 -3.94 5.20 -9.98
CA VAL A 122 -4.31 3.93 -10.64
C VAL A 122 -5.03 4.15 -11.96
N LYS A 123 -5.67 5.31 -12.16
CA LYS A 123 -6.37 5.63 -13.41
C LYS A 123 -5.43 5.81 -14.61
N LYS A 124 -4.17 6.16 -14.38
CA LYS A 124 -3.15 6.28 -15.45
C LYS A 124 -2.81 4.91 -16.03
N MET A 125 -2.87 3.88 -15.19
CA MET A 125 -2.63 2.50 -15.57
C MET A 125 -3.85 1.95 -16.33
N LYS A 126 -3.64 1.59 -17.60
CA LYS A 126 -4.74 1.10 -18.47
C LYS A 126 -5.10 -0.36 -18.21
N GLY A 127 -4.13 -1.16 -17.76
CA GLY A 127 -4.31 -2.60 -17.51
C GLY A 127 -5.20 -2.95 -16.31
N LEU A 128 -5.46 -1.99 -15.41
CA LEU A 128 -6.23 -2.22 -14.19
C LEU A 128 -7.62 -1.59 -14.26
N LYS A 129 -8.66 -2.42 -14.06
CA LYS A 129 -10.06 -1.95 -13.98
C LYS A 129 -10.36 -1.12 -12.71
N GLN A 130 -9.44 -1.12 -11.74
CA GLN A 130 -9.63 -0.41 -10.47
C GLN A 130 -9.45 1.09 -10.63
N LYS A 131 -10.39 1.88 -10.07
CA LYS A 131 -10.36 3.35 -10.07
C LYS A 131 -10.08 3.96 -8.69
N LYS A 132 -9.82 3.11 -7.69
CA LYS A 132 -9.65 3.49 -6.29
C LYS A 132 -8.16 3.60 -6.01
N ALA A 133 -7.68 4.76 -5.57
CA ALA A 133 -6.27 4.94 -5.24
C ALA A 133 -5.89 4.14 -3.99
N HIS A 134 -4.63 3.70 -3.95
CA HIS A 134 -4.04 3.15 -2.74
C HIS A 134 -3.34 4.27 -2.00
N LEU A 135 -3.83 4.57 -0.80
CA LEU A 135 -3.24 5.53 0.12
C LEU A 135 -2.34 4.78 1.10
N MET A 136 -1.13 5.30 1.30
CA MET A 136 -0.20 4.80 2.29
C MET A 136 0.61 5.93 2.94
N GLU A 137 1.19 5.61 4.07
CA GLU A 137 2.14 6.48 4.77
C GLU A 137 3.57 6.06 4.44
N ILE A 138 4.39 7.03 4.05
CA ILE A 138 5.81 6.84 3.76
C ILE A 138 6.59 7.70 4.75
N GLN A 139 7.55 7.11 5.46
CA GLN A 139 8.36 7.85 6.42
C GLN A 139 9.36 8.76 5.70
N VAL A 140 9.46 10.01 6.14
CA VAL A 140 10.48 10.95 5.64
C VAL A 140 11.74 10.82 6.48
N ASN A 141 12.83 10.43 5.83
CA ASN A 141 14.14 10.24 6.44
C ASN A 141 15.09 11.41 6.12
N GLY A 142 16.13 11.58 6.92
CA GLY A 142 17.14 12.66 6.79
C GLY A 142 16.75 14.00 7.43
N GLY A 143 17.75 14.81 7.79
CA GLY A 143 17.56 16.17 8.34
C GLY A 143 16.90 16.24 9.72
N THR A 144 16.66 17.47 10.18
CA THR A 144 15.96 17.74 11.45
C THR A 144 14.44 17.67 11.28
N ILE A 145 13.70 17.45 12.38
CA ILE A 145 12.22 17.35 12.36
C ILE A 145 11.56 18.57 11.69
N PRO A 146 11.96 19.82 11.99
CA PRO A 146 11.39 20.99 11.31
C PRO A 146 11.60 20.96 9.79
N GLN A 147 12.81 20.62 9.35
CA GLN A 147 13.14 20.50 7.93
C GLN A 147 12.30 19.42 7.24
N LYS A 148 12.02 18.30 7.92
CA LYS A 148 11.14 17.25 7.39
C LYS A 148 9.70 17.73 7.20
N VAL A 149 9.16 18.55 8.12
CA VAL A 149 7.82 19.14 7.98
C VAL A 149 7.78 20.06 6.78
N ASP A 150 8.77 20.95 6.66
CA ASP A 150 8.84 21.93 5.57
C ASP A 150 9.03 21.24 4.21
N TYR A 151 9.88 20.22 4.16
CA TYR A 151 10.04 19.35 3.00
C TYR A 151 8.70 18.68 2.64
N ALA A 152 8.05 18.02 3.59
CA ALA A 152 6.76 17.36 3.34
C ALA A 152 5.70 18.33 2.80
N TYR A 153 5.59 19.52 3.38
CA TYR A 153 4.64 20.55 2.95
C TYR A 153 4.96 21.11 1.56
N GLY A 154 6.24 21.33 1.25
CA GLY A 154 6.69 21.77 -0.07
C GLY A 154 6.43 20.77 -1.20
N PHE A 155 6.19 19.50 -0.87
CA PHE A 155 5.86 18.43 -1.80
C PHE A 155 4.35 18.14 -1.94
N PHE A 156 3.48 18.89 -1.27
CA PHE A 156 2.04 18.71 -1.41
C PHE A 156 1.57 18.94 -2.86
N GLU A 157 0.66 18.08 -3.31
CA GLU A 157 0.04 18.07 -4.65
C GLU A 157 1.02 17.82 -5.81
N LYS A 158 2.32 17.71 -5.53
CA LYS A 158 3.35 17.38 -6.50
C LYS A 158 3.41 15.86 -6.71
N GLN A 159 3.76 15.49 -7.94
CA GLN A 159 4.00 14.12 -8.33
C GLN A 159 5.45 13.75 -8.06
N VAL A 160 5.67 12.66 -7.34
CA VAL A 160 6.99 12.07 -7.08
C VAL A 160 7.16 10.84 -7.99
N PRO A 161 8.11 10.88 -8.95
CA PRO A 161 8.44 9.72 -9.76
C PRO A 161 9.30 8.73 -8.96
N ILE A 162 9.33 7.47 -9.41
CA ILE A 162 10.07 6.39 -8.75
C ILE A 162 11.60 6.59 -8.79
N ASP A 163 12.09 7.20 -9.86
CA ASP A 163 13.51 7.52 -10.11
C ASP A 163 14.09 8.50 -9.08
N ALA A 164 13.24 9.31 -8.44
CA ALA A 164 13.66 10.20 -7.36
C ALA A 164 13.79 9.48 -6.00
N LEU A 165 13.30 8.24 -5.89
CA LEU A 165 13.26 7.49 -4.63
C LEU A 165 14.23 6.30 -4.60
N PHE A 166 14.37 5.59 -5.71
CA PHE A 166 15.22 4.41 -5.82
C PHE A 166 16.24 4.57 -6.93
N GLN A 167 17.44 4.07 -6.68
CA GLN A 167 18.52 4.09 -7.66
C GLN A 167 18.68 2.72 -8.34
N LYS A 168 19.26 2.73 -9.55
CA LYS A 168 19.65 1.50 -10.23
C LYS A 168 20.71 0.77 -9.39
N ASP A 169 20.64 -0.57 -9.37
CA ASP A 169 21.53 -1.47 -8.62
C ASP A 169 21.39 -1.41 -7.08
N GLU A 170 20.43 -0.65 -6.56
CA GLU A 170 20.06 -0.66 -5.14
C GLU A 170 19.34 -1.96 -4.76
N MET A 171 19.56 -2.39 -3.51
CA MET A 171 18.86 -3.54 -2.90
C MET A 171 17.63 -3.03 -2.17
N ILE A 172 16.45 -3.51 -2.57
CA ILE A 172 15.18 -3.13 -1.96
C ILE A 172 14.48 -4.33 -1.34
N ASP A 173 13.65 -4.03 -0.34
CA ASP A 173 12.73 -5.00 0.23
C ASP A 173 11.34 -4.80 -0.37
N ILE A 174 10.72 -5.90 -0.74
CA ILE A 174 9.40 -5.90 -1.36
C ILE A 174 8.40 -6.52 -0.40
N ILE A 175 7.44 -5.70 -0.02
CA ILE A 175 6.38 -6.07 0.91
C ILE A 175 5.10 -6.27 0.10
N GLY A 176 4.45 -7.41 0.30
CA GLY A 176 3.27 -7.80 -0.46
C GLY A 176 2.36 -8.75 0.30
N VAL A 177 1.27 -9.08 -0.37
CA VAL A 177 0.34 -10.14 0.06
C VAL A 177 0.40 -11.23 -0.98
N THR A 178 0.58 -12.49 -0.57
CA THR A 178 0.68 -13.62 -1.49
C THR A 178 -0.63 -13.90 -2.24
N LYS A 179 -0.53 -14.61 -3.37
CA LYS A 179 -1.70 -15.13 -4.09
C LYS A 179 -2.54 -16.01 -3.16
N GLY A 180 -3.84 -15.75 -3.09
CA GLY A 180 -4.79 -16.61 -2.38
C GLY A 180 -4.98 -17.92 -3.11
N LYS A 181 -4.78 -19.05 -2.44
CA LYS A 181 -5.01 -20.39 -2.98
C LYS A 181 -6.28 -21.06 -2.44
N GLY A 182 -6.91 -20.44 -1.44
CA GLY A 182 -8.13 -20.94 -0.84
C GLY A 182 -7.84 -21.83 0.37
N TYR A 183 -8.73 -22.80 0.61
CA TYR A 183 -8.58 -23.76 1.70
C TYR A 183 -7.73 -24.93 1.20
N GLU A 184 -6.53 -25.08 1.75
CA GLU A 184 -5.61 -26.17 1.44
C GLU A 184 -5.17 -26.87 2.73
N SER A 185 -4.54 -28.03 2.60
CA SER A 185 -3.88 -28.65 3.75
C SER A 185 -2.62 -27.84 4.14
N GLN A 186 -2.50 -27.45 5.43
CA GLN A 186 -1.39 -26.77 6.16
C GLN A 186 -1.54 -25.23 6.37
N SER A 187 -1.18 -24.60 7.50
CA SER A 187 -0.56 -25.03 8.78
C SER A 187 -1.09 -24.20 9.99
N PHE A 188 -1.24 -24.83 11.16
CA PHE A 188 -1.48 -24.21 12.49
C PHE A 188 -0.19 -24.26 13.34
N LEU A 189 -0.15 -23.63 14.52
CA LEU A 189 1.09 -23.30 15.26
C LEU A 189 2.16 -24.41 15.42
N GLN A 190 1.80 -25.69 15.55
CA GLN A 190 2.78 -26.79 15.76
C GLN A 190 2.49 -28.08 14.97
N VAL A 191 1.24 -28.35 14.57
CA VAL A 191 0.87 -29.54 13.78
C VAL A 191 0.16 -29.09 12.50
N ALA A 192 0.52 -29.72 11.39
CA ALA A 192 -0.09 -29.48 10.09
C ALA A 192 -1.59 -29.81 10.13
N ARG A 193 -2.44 -28.79 9.93
CA ARG A 193 -3.90 -28.90 9.78
C ARG A 193 -4.33 -28.15 8.54
N ALA A 194 -5.47 -28.55 7.95
CA ALA A 194 -6.04 -27.81 6.84
C ALA A 194 -6.52 -26.42 7.27
N GLY A 195 -6.33 -25.45 6.39
CA GLY A 195 -6.56 -24.04 6.67
C GLY A 195 -6.41 -23.17 5.42
N GLN A 196 -6.50 -21.87 5.62
CA GLN A 196 -6.29 -20.92 4.53
C GLN A 196 -4.82 -20.93 4.10
N ASN A 197 -4.56 -21.19 2.82
CA ASN A 197 -3.26 -21.00 2.20
C ASN A 197 -3.27 -19.81 1.24
N GLY A 198 -2.24 -18.96 1.37
CA GLY A 198 -2.09 -17.75 0.58
C GLY A 198 -2.92 -16.58 1.11
N TYR A 199 -2.77 -15.42 0.47
CA TYR A 199 -3.28 -14.14 0.99
C TYR A 199 -2.61 -13.74 2.32
N HIS A 200 -1.34 -14.09 2.50
CA HIS A 200 -0.57 -13.76 3.69
C HIS A 200 0.34 -12.56 3.42
N HIS A 201 0.49 -11.71 4.43
CA HIS A 201 1.48 -10.64 4.39
C HIS A 201 2.89 -11.23 4.50
N ARG A 202 3.77 -10.81 3.59
CA ARG A 202 5.14 -11.31 3.48
C ARG A 202 6.07 -10.19 3.06
N THR A 203 7.36 -10.40 3.34
CA THR A 203 8.43 -9.48 3.01
C THR A 203 9.54 -10.26 2.37
N GLU A 204 9.80 -9.98 1.10
CA GLU A 204 10.95 -10.50 0.39
C GLU A 204 12.06 -9.47 0.45
N MET A 205 13.11 -9.82 1.19
CA MET A 205 14.23 -8.90 1.40
C MET A 205 15.26 -9.01 0.28
N ASN A 206 16.07 -7.97 0.13
CA ASN A 206 17.28 -7.98 -0.70
C ASN A 206 17.03 -8.30 -2.19
N LYS A 207 16.05 -7.63 -2.78
CA LYS A 207 15.78 -7.71 -4.22
C LYS A 207 16.53 -6.59 -4.93
N LYS A 208 17.41 -6.98 -5.85
CA LYS A 208 18.18 -6.00 -6.63
C LYS A 208 17.31 -5.35 -7.71
N ILE A 209 17.41 -4.02 -7.84
CA ILE A 209 16.84 -3.28 -8.97
C ILE A 209 17.84 -3.32 -10.12
N TYR A 210 17.42 -3.85 -11.27
CA TYR A 210 18.24 -3.88 -12.48
C TYR A 210 18.04 -2.65 -13.37
N LYS A 211 16.81 -2.12 -13.40
CA LYS A 211 16.49 -0.95 -14.22
C LYS A 211 15.31 -0.22 -13.63
N VAL A 212 15.39 1.11 -13.67
CA VAL A 212 14.28 2.03 -13.40
C VAL A 212 14.02 2.78 -14.70
N GLY A 213 12.77 2.75 -15.16
CA GLY A 213 12.35 3.40 -16.41
C GLY A 213 11.26 4.42 -16.15
N LYS A 214 11.28 5.54 -16.86
CA LYS A 214 10.23 6.58 -16.78
C LYS A 214 9.52 6.68 -18.12
N ALA A 215 8.19 6.57 -18.09
CA ALA A 215 7.36 6.66 -19.29
C ALA A 215 7.69 7.91 -20.14
N GLY A 216 7.88 7.70 -21.45
CA GLY A 216 8.20 8.76 -22.42
C GLY A 216 9.67 9.20 -22.44
N GLN A 217 10.55 8.57 -21.67
CA GLN A 217 12.00 8.77 -21.76
C GLN A 217 12.69 7.51 -22.31
N GLU A 218 13.91 7.66 -22.84
CA GLU A 218 14.74 6.54 -23.33
C GLU A 218 14.99 5.47 -22.26
N SER A 219 14.89 5.83 -20.98
CA SER A 219 14.97 4.89 -19.86
C SER A 219 13.81 3.87 -19.83
N HIS A 220 12.69 4.15 -20.50
CA HIS A 220 11.54 3.24 -20.59
C HIS A 220 11.75 2.12 -21.60
N THR A 221 12.46 2.37 -22.71
CA THR A 221 12.72 1.36 -23.73
C THR A 221 13.70 0.31 -23.20
N THR A 222 13.47 -0.96 -23.53
CA THR A 222 14.30 -2.09 -23.04
C THR A 222 15.44 -2.43 -23.97
N ILE A 223 16.02 -1.40 -24.58
CA ILE A 223 17.19 -1.54 -25.42
C ILE A 223 18.40 -1.71 -24.49
N THR A 224 19.22 -2.70 -24.80
CA THR A 224 20.57 -2.84 -24.26
C THR A 224 21.58 -2.55 -25.36
N ASP A 225 22.84 -2.30 -25.00
CA ASP A 225 23.89 -1.91 -25.96
C ASP A 225 24.12 -2.96 -27.08
N PHE A 226 23.74 -4.21 -26.85
CA PHE A 226 23.83 -5.31 -27.81
C PHE A 226 22.61 -5.44 -28.72
N ASP A 227 21.48 -4.83 -28.34
CA ASP A 227 20.24 -4.94 -29.09
C ASP A 227 20.26 -3.98 -30.29
N ARG A 228 20.07 -4.54 -31.50
CA ARG A 228 19.99 -3.75 -32.74
C ARG A 228 18.59 -3.16 -32.99
N THR A 229 17.57 -3.72 -32.37
CA THR A 229 16.16 -3.37 -32.59
C THR A 229 15.56 -2.73 -31.35
N GLU A 230 14.81 -1.65 -31.54
CA GLU A 230 14.02 -1.06 -30.47
C GLU A 230 12.93 -2.03 -30.02
N LYS A 231 12.93 -2.35 -28.72
CA LYS A 231 11.96 -3.24 -28.10
C LYS A 231 11.38 -2.62 -26.84
N ASP A 232 10.07 -2.78 -26.69
CA ASP A 232 9.32 -2.40 -25.49
C ASP A 232 9.41 -3.53 -24.45
N ILE A 233 9.25 -3.17 -23.16
CA ILE A 233 9.24 -4.15 -22.06
C ILE A 233 8.05 -5.12 -22.18
N THR A 234 6.96 -4.66 -22.79
CA THR A 234 5.74 -5.42 -22.94
C THR A 234 5.89 -6.44 -24.06
N PRO A 235 5.69 -7.74 -23.79
CA PRO A 235 5.78 -8.76 -24.83
C PRO A 235 4.69 -8.54 -25.88
N MET A 236 4.86 -9.17 -27.04
CA MET A 236 3.84 -9.16 -28.09
C MET A 236 2.52 -9.72 -27.54
N GLY A 237 1.43 -8.95 -27.65
CA GLY A 237 0.13 -9.29 -27.07
C GLY A 237 -0.08 -8.82 -25.62
N GLY A 238 0.93 -8.21 -24.98
CA GLY A 238 0.87 -7.73 -23.60
C GLY A 238 1.03 -8.85 -22.55
N PHE A 239 1.08 -8.45 -21.30
CA PHE A 239 1.15 -9.38 -20.18
C PHE A 239 -0.21 -10.08 -19.96
N PRO A 240 -0.24 -11.41 -19.77
CA PRO A 240 -1.48 -12.12 -19.47
C PRO A 240 -2.20 -11.52 -18.26
N HIS A 241 -3.50 -11.27 -18.41
CA HIS A 241 -4.37 -10.68 -17.38
C HIS A 241 -4.00 -9.26 -16.89
N TYR A 242 -3.01 -8.61 -17.50
CA TYR A 242 -2.56 -7.25 -17.15
C TYR A 242 -2.53 -6.31 -18.35
N GLU A 243 -2.36 -6.82 -19.57
CA GLU A 243 -2.23 -6.04 -20.81
C GLU A 243 -0.88 -5.30 -20.90
N ARG A 244 -0.86 -4.04 -21.34
CA ARG A 244 0.35 -3.29 -21.65
C ARG A 244 0.78 -2.40 -20.47
N CYS A 245 2.06 -2.46 -20.09
CA CYS A 245 2.71 -1.47 -19.23
C CYS A 245 2.92 -0.16 -20.01
N VAL A 246 2.50 0.96 -19.43
CA VAL A 246 2.56 2.27 -20.10
C VAL A 246 3.30 3.30 -19.24
N ASP A 247 3.24 3.16 -17.91
CA ASP A 247 3.85 4.09 -16.96
C ASP A 247 5.26 3.66 -16.51
N GLY A 248 5.85 4.40 -15.56
CA GLY A 248 7.19 4.12 -15.03
C GLY A 248 7.37 2.67 -14.56
N LEU A 249 8.55 2.13 -14.77
CA LEU A 249 8.88 0.72 -14.65
C LEU A 249 9.98 0.48 -13.64
N VAL A 250 9.88 -0.59 -12.87
CA VAL A 250 11.01 -1.13 -12.08
C VAL A 250 11.18 -2.60 -12.41
N LEU A 251 12.41 -2.98 -12.77
CA LEU A 251 12.84 -4.35 -13.00
C LEU A 251 13.57 -4.86 -11.75
N CYS A 252 12.95 -5.83 -11.06
CA CYS A 252 13.51 -6.42 -9.85
C CYS A 252 13.95 -7.86 -10.07
N SER A 253 15.01 -8.25 -9.37
CA SER A 253 15.56 -9.62 -9.42
C SER A 253 14.57 -10.67 -8.91
N GLY A 254 14.46 -11.77 -9.66
CA GLY A 254 13.76 -12.98 -9.26
C GLY A 254 12.23 -12.86 -9.27
N PRO A 255 11.55 -13.94 -8.86
CA PRO A 255 10.11 -13.90 -8.62
C PRO A 255 9.82 -12.99 -7.44
N LEU A 256 8.72 -12.26 -7.57
CA LEU A 256 8.05 -11.61 -6.46
C LEU A 256 6.74 -12.34 -6.18
N GLU A 257 6.45 -12.60 -4.92
CA GLU A 257 5.13 -12.98 -4.44
C GLU A 257 4.11 -11.98 -5.02
N GLU A 258 3.07 -12.52 -5.67
CA GLU A 258 2.09 -11.73 -6.40
C GLU A 258 1.35 -10.76 -5.47
N ILE A 259 1.79 -9.49 -5.45
CA ILE A 259 0.98 -8.37 -4.98
C ILE A 259 -0.29 -8.40 -5.82
N LEU A 260 -1.40 -8.84 -5.25
CA LEU A 260 -2.70 -8.92 -5.92
C LEU A 260 -2.87 -7.77 -6.91
N ALA A 261 -3.06 -8.12 -8.18
CA ALA A 261 -3.79 -7.29 -9.12
C ALA A 261 -5.03 -6.80 -8.34
N PRO A 262 -5.20 -5.48 -8.11
CA PRO A 262 -6.23 -4.99 -7.20
C PRO A 262 -7.68 -5.36 -7.59
N GLY A 263 -7.89 -5.99 -8.74
CA GLY A 263 -9.18 -6.41 -9.28
C GLY A 263 -10.00 -7.40 -8.42
N LEU A 264 -9.39 -8.10 -7.46
CA LEU A 264 -10.08 -9.07 -6.58
C LEU A 264 -10.21 -8.60 -5.13
N LEU A 265 -10.07 -7.30 -4.85
CA LEU A 265 -10.18 -6.70 -3.51
C LEU A 265 -11.58 -6.12 -3.24
N LYS A 266 -12.65 -6.77 -3.75
CA LYS A 266 -14.04 -6.32 -3.55
C LYS A 266 -14.67 -6.81 -2.24
N GLU A 267 -14.21 -7.92 -1.66
CA GLU A 267 -14.91 -8.56 -0.54
C GLU A 267 -14.14 -8.61 0.80
N ALA A 268 -12.81 -8.62 0.80
CA ALA A 268 -12.03 -8.76 2.05
C ALA A 268 -12.00 -7.51 2.96
N ASN A 269 -12.40 -6.33 2.47
CA ASN A 269 -12.34 -5.07 3.23
C ASN A 269 -13.58 -4.80 4.12
N GLN A 270 -14.50 -5.76 4.27
CA GLN A 270 -15.73 -5.54 5.03
C GLN A 270 -15.63 -5.92 6.52
N THR A 271 -14.73 -6.82 6.91
CA THR A 271 -14.69 -7.35 8.29
C THR A 271 -13.56 -6.78 9.14
N VAL A 272 -12.44 -6.37 8.53
CA VAL A 272 -11.26 -5.87 9.29
C VAL A 272 -11.39 -4.38 9.66
N GLY A 273 -12.17 -3.61 8.89
CA GLY A 273 -12.37 -2.18 9.14
C GLY A 273 -13.31 -1.84 10.30
N PHE A 274 -14.09 -2.80 10.80
CA PHE A 274 -15.00 -2.57 11.92
C PHE A 274 -14.40 -3.01 13.27
N LEU A 275 -13.57 -4.07 13.26
CA LEU A 275 -12.89 -4.60 14.44
C LEU A 275 -11.69 -3.76 14.92
N LEU A 276 -11.15 -2.87 14.09
CA LEU A 276 -10.07 -1.96 14.49
C LEU A 276 -10.56 -0.67 15.17
N SER A 277 -11.87 -0.49 15.36
CA SER A 277 -12.44 0.67 16.08
C SER A 277 -12.89 0.36 17.50
N TRP A 278 -12.91 -0.91 17.91
CA TRP A 278 -13.26 -1.32 19.28
C TRP A 278 -12.12 -2.14 19.84
N ASP A 279 -11.57 -1.65 20.94
CA ASP A 279 -10.38 -2.19 21.60
C ASP A 279 -10.70 -3.54 22.27
N VAL A 280 -10.72 -4.62 21.47
CA VAL A 280 -10.90 -6.01 21.96
C VAL A 280 -9.77 -6.41 22.93
N LYS A 281 -8.60 -5.74 22.86
CA LYS A 281 -7.52 -5.91 23.84
C LYS A 281 -7.86 -5.36 25.21
N ALA A 282 -8.61 -4.24 25.30
CA ALA A 282 -9.09 -3.71 26.57
C ALA A 282 -10.14 -4.64 27.22
N PHE A 283 -11.03 -5.23 26.42
CA PHE A 283 -12.06 -6.15 26.91
C PHE A 283 -11.47 -7.49 27.42
N LEU A 284 -10.50 -8.06 26.71
CA LEU A 284 -9.81 -9.29 27.14
C LEU A 284 -8.84 -9.05 28.31
N ALA A 285 -8.34 -7.83 28.50
CA ALA A 285 -7.52 -7.46 29.65
C ALA A 285 -8.37 -7.28 30.93
N ALA A 286 -9.59 -6.76 30.80
CA ALA A 286 -10.54 -6.64 31.91
C ALA A 286 -11.02 -8.02 32.42
N LEU A 287 -11.22 -8.99 31.52
CA LEU A 287 -11.57 -10.38 31.89
C LEU A 287 -10.41 -11.18 32.52
N ARG A 288 -9.18 -10.68 32.46
CA ARG A 288 -7.99 -11.34 33.02
C ARG A 288 -7.54 -10.78 34.37
N SER A 289 -8.15 -9.70 34.86
CA SER A 289 -7.62 -8.95 36.02
C SER A 289 -8.36 -9.17 37.34
N ASP A 290 -9.56 -9.75 37.40
CA ASP A 290 -10.24 -9.98 38.70
C ASP A 290 -11.08 -11.28 38.72
N PRO A 291 -10.85 -12.20 39.68
CA PRO A 291 -11.72 -13.33 39.94
C PRO A 291 -12.80 -12.93 40.95
N GLY A 292 -13.80 -12.16 40.52
CA GLY A 292 -14.95 -11.78 41.34
C GLY A 292 -16.25 -11.84 40.53
N PRO A 293 -17.41 -12.13 41.16
CA PRO A 293 -18.67 -12.25 40.45
C PRO A 293 -19.17 -10.85 40.05
N VAL A 294 -18.91 -10.44 38.82
CA VAL A 294 -19.50 -9.21 38.23
C VAL A 294 -20.81 -9.58 37.55
N SER A 295 -21.91 -9.03 38.06
CA SER A 295 -23.24 -9.07 37.43
C SER A 295 -23.17 -8.41 36.05
N ILE A 296 -23.32 -9.19 34.99
CA ILE A 296 -23.38 -8.69 33.61
C ILE A 296 -24.80 -8.19 33.36
N ALA A 297 -24.94 -6.88 33.11
CA ALA A 297 -26.23 -6.26 32.85
C ALA A 297 -26.95 -6.91 31.63
N PRO A 298 -28.27 -7.17 31.72
CA PRO A 298 -29.03 -7.93 30.71
C PRO A 298 -29.08 -7.29 29.32
N PHE A 299 -28.69 -6.02 29.18
CA PHE A 299 -28.68 -5.29 27.91
C PHE A 299 -27.64 -5.82 26.89
N LEU A 300 -26.55 -6.43 27.35
CA LEU A 300 -25.48 -6.95 26.49
C LEU A 300 -25.80 -8.31 25.87
N VAL A 301 -26.72 -9.08 26.47
CA VAL A 301 -27.09 -10.41 25.99
C VAL A 301 -28.05 -10.32 24.79
N GLU A 302 -28.97 -9.35 24.78
CA GLU A 302 -29.90 -9.16 23.67
C GLU A 302 -29.23 -8.70 22.36
N GLU A 303 -28.20 -7.83 22.43
CA GLU A 303 -27.49 -7.39 21.23
C GLU A 303 -26.62 -8.50 20.61
N LEU A 304 -26.00 -9.35 21.44
CA LEU A 304 -25.22 -10.49 20.98
C LEU A 304 -26.11 -11.53 20.28
N VAL A 305 -27.29 -11.82 20.84
CA VAL A 305 -28.25 -12.76 20.26
C VAL A 305 -28.86 -12.21 18.96
N SER A 306 -29.16 -10.90 18.90
CA SER A 306 -29.62 -10.23 17.67
C SER A 306 -28.59 -10.29 16.55
N THR A 307 -27.30 -10.14 16.89
CA THR A 307 -26.20 -10.17 15.91
C THR A 307 -25.95 -11.59 15.41
N PHE A 308 -26.06 -12.59 16.28
CA PHE A 308 -25.90 -14.00 15.92
C PHE A 308 -27.05 -14.51 15.02
N LEU A 309 -28.30 -14.13 15.31
CA LEU A 309 -29.46 -14.48 14.48
C LEU A 309 -29.43 -13.81 13.09
N LYS A 310 -28.93 -12.57 13.00
CA LYS A 310 -28.72 -11.88 11.70
C LYS A 310 -27.62 -12.55 10.88
N PHE A 311 -26.60 -13.11 11.53
CA PHE A 311 -25.55 -13.87 10.86
C PHE A 311 -26.09 -15.21 10.33
N TYR A 312 -26.91 -15.91 11.13
CA TYR A 312 -27.49 -17.20 10.78
C TYR A 312 -28.51 -17.11 9.62
N SER A 313 -29.35 -16.06 9.59
CA SER A 313 -30.32 -15.86 8.50
C SER A 313 -29.67 -15.42 7.18
N CYS A 314 -28.53 -14.73 7.24
CA CYS A 314 -27.76 -14.36 6.05
C CYS A 314 -27.08 -15.57 5.41
N PHE A 315 -26.56 -16.49 6.23
CA PHE A 315 -25.88 -17.70 5.77
C PHE A 315 -26.82 -18.70 5.08
N HIS A 316 -28.04 -18.89 5.60
CA HIS A 316 -29.01 -19.81 4.98
C HIS A 316 -29.64 -19.28 3.69
N ARG A 317 -29.59 -17.97 3.42
CA ARG A 317 -30.17 -17.37 2.21
C ARG A 317 -29.26 -17.50 0.99
N GLU A 318 -27.97 -17.80 1.20
CA GLU A 318 -26.97 -17.95 0.13
C GLU A 318 -26.77 -19.41 -0.32
N GLN A 319 -27.22 -20.42 0.42
CA GLN A 319 -27.19 -21.82 -0.03
C GLN A 319 -28.40 -22.26 -0.88
N GLY A 320 -29.38 -21.37 -1.10
CA GLY A 320 -30.60 -21.64 -1.86
C GLY A 320 -30.68 -20.99 -3.24
N ARG A 321 -29.57 -20.55 -3.82
CA ARG A 321 -29.49 -19.98 -5.18
C ARG A 321 -28.24 -20.44 -5.91
#